data_AF-A0A9E2LG29-F1
#
_entry.id   AF-A0A9E2LG29-F1
#
_cell.length_a   1.000
_cell.length_b   1.000
_cell.length_c   1.000
_cell.angle_alpha   90.00
_cell.angle_beta   90.00
_cell.angle_gamma   90.00
#
_symmetry.space_group_name_H-M   'P 1'
#
loop_
_entity.id
_entity.type
_entity.pdbx_description
1 polymer ?
#
loop_
_entity_poly.entity_id
_entity_poly.type
_entity_poly.pdbx_seq_one_letter_code
_entity_poly.pdbx_strand_id
1 'polypeptide(L)'
;MRSLLPLFPLFLLLSILPACRLAMDIPDGPDAPCNGDGIRDANETCDGTDLGGFSCEGLGYHAGALACTTGCLWDTTQCEAAGYCGDGQIQSPAEACEGPELGGATCESIGYSGGNLACGDDCALDTSGCDAICNSDGFKDPWETCDGEELGDTTCQTLGYHAGTLTCTSACSFGLESCMAEGRCGDGDLNAGFEDCEPGNAMITTCESLGLHGGTLVCGDDCMFDISGCQGSCGDGVVQSPYEVCDGTDLGGTTCESLGLHPGILQCTTACAFNTTACGGSCGDGIVQAAYEQCEPGQNNPETCRALSHFTGKLCDENCHYDESRCLDATQVSAGSQFTCARLSDGTVRCWGNNTEGQLATGTTSIGSNVPIPTVSLPEVLSVHGGSAHACALLADNTLSCWGANYYGQVGTGNILTPVLQPTVIAGLSTVTQLDPGGAFTCALLSDQSARCWGRNHRGQLGNGNMVDQLSPTSVQLVPGVIRISTGTAHACAILEPGGALRCWGDNNYGQL
;
A
#
# COMPACT_ATOMS: atom_id res chain seq x y z
N MET A 1 -31.97 32.60 -7.06
CA MET A 1 -32.11 33.99 -7.57
C MET A 1 -30.81 34.37 -8.25
N ARG A 2 -30.85 35.11 -9.37
CA ARG A 2 -29.69 35.69 -10.12
C ARG A 2 -28.69 34.63 -10.64
N SER A 3 -28.42 34.45 -11.94
CA SER A 3 -28.17 35.38 -13.07
C SER A 3 -26.83 36.11 -12.99
N LEU A 4 -25.89 35.75 -13.89
CA LEU A 4 -25.02 36.67 -14.63
C LEU A 4 -24.33 35.93 -15.81
N LEU A 5 -24.48 36.48 -17.02
CA LEU A 5 -23.63 36.29 -18.23
C LEU A 5 -22.54 37.41 -18.25
N PRO A 6 -21.57 37.53 -19.20
CA PRO A 6 -21.56 37.13 -20.63
C PRO A 6 -20.22 36.49 -21.11
N LEU A 7 -19.74 36.43 -22.38
CA LEU A 7 -20.14 37.04 -23.68
C LEU A 7 -19.68 36.18 -24.91
N PHE A 8 -20.12 36.63 -26.08
CA PHE A 8 -19.85 36.37 -27.52
C PHE A 8 -18.39 36.45 -28.01
N PRO A 9 -18.06 36.15 -29.31
CA PRO A 9 -18.90 35.90 -30.53
C PRO A 9 -18.58 34.50 -31.19
N LEU A 10 -18.56 34.16 -32.51
CA LEU A 10 -18.71 34.86 -33.81
C LEU A 10 -19.02 33.90 -35.02
N PHE A 11 -20.06 34.20 -35.83
CA PHE A 11 -20.27 33.82 -37.28
C PHE A 11 -20.31 32.33 -37.73
N LEU A 12 -20.77 31.94 -38.94
CA LEU A 12 -21.84 32.38 -39.88
C LEU A 12 -21.79 31.50 -41.16
N LEU A 13 -22.92 30.94 -41.66
CA LEU A 13 -23.31 30.91 -43.10
C LEU A 13 -24.66 30.19 -43.37
N LEU A 14 -25.14 30.28 -44.62
CA LEU A 14 -26.53 30.02 -45.04
C LEU A 14 -26.68 28.93 -46.12
N SER A 15 -27.91 28.37 -46.16
CA SER A 15 -28.72 27.73 -47.22
C SER A 15 -28.41 28.03 -48.72
N ILE A 16 -28.97 27.37 -49.77
CA ILE A 16 -30.41 27.21 -50.16
C ILE A 16 -30.65 26.09 -51.22
N LEU A 17 -31.57 25.14 -50.92
CA LEU A 17 -32.68 24.47 -51.69
C LEU A 17 -32.59 23.98 -53.18
N PRO A 18 -33.55 23.13 -53.69
CA PRO A 18 -33.37 22.27 -54.88
C PRO A 18 -34.49 22.22 -55.97
N ALA A 19 -34.28 21.35 -56.98
CA ALA A 19 -35.25 20.46 -57.68
C ALA A 19 -36.02 20.84 -59.00
N CYS A 20 -35.75 20.03 -60.05
CA CYS A 20 -36.68 19.27 -60.91
C CYS A 20 -37.71 19.95 -61.87
N ARG A 21 -37.70 19.54 -63.17
CA ARG A 21 -38.92 19.11 -63.92
C ARG A 21 -38.64 18.35 -65.24
N LEU A 22 -39.63 17.58 -65.71
CA LEU A 22 -39.66 16.84 -66.98
C LEU A 22 -40.25 17.66 -68.15
N ALA A 23 -39.97 17.22 -69.39
CA ALA A 23 -40.69 17.60 -70.60
C ALA A 23 -41.92 16.69 -70.86
N MET A 24 -42.84 17.17 -71.72
CA MET A 24 -43.86 16.35 -72.40
C MET A 24 -44.37 17.09 -73.65
N ASP A 25 -44.97 16.35 -74.57
CA ASP A 25 -45.03 16.65 -76.01
C ASP A 25 -46.47 16.57 -76.60
N ILE A 26 -46.73 17.29 -77.70
CA ILE A 26 -47.95 17.22 -78.53
C ILE A 26 -47.60 17.55 -80.01
N PRO A 27 -47.72 16.59 -80.96
CA PRO A 27 -47.44 16.80 -82.38
C PRO A 27 -48.70 17.10 -83.23
N ASP A 28 -48.50 17.68 -84.42
CA ASP A 28 -49.56 18.00 -85.40
C ASP A 28 -49.06 17.84 -86.86
N GLY A 29 -49.76 17.03 -87.68
CA GLY A 29 -49.86 17.17 -89.15
C GLY A 29 -48.67 16.79 -90.08
N PRO A 30 -48.86 15.98 -91.14
CA PRO A 30 -47.82 15.64 -92.13
C PRO A 30 -47.80 16.53 -93.39
N ASP A 31 -46.79 16.28 -94.23
CA ASP A 31 -46.61 16.66 -95.65
C ASP A 31 -46.22 18.12 -95.97
N ALA A 32 -44.95 18.44 -95.73
CA ALA A 32 -44.18 19.43 -96.49
C ALA A 32 -42.80 18.82 -96.89
N PRO A 33 -42.11 19.31 -97.95
CA PRO A 33 -40.87 18.67 -98.44
C PRO A 33 -39.59 19.43 -98.01
N CYS A 34 -38.66 18.77 -97.30
CA CYS A 34 -37.31 19.27 -96.97
C CYS A 34 -37.31 20.72 -96.47
N ASN A 35 -38.10 21.00 -95.43
CA ASN A 35 -38.43 22.37 -95.01
C ASN A 35 -37.64 22.89 -93.79
N GLY A 36 -36.65 22.16 -93.27
CA GLY A 36 -35.78 22.67 -92.20
C GLY A 36 -36.50 22.87 -90.86
N ASP A 37 -37.48 22.02 -90.55
CA ASP A 37 -38.20 22.09 -89.27
C ASP A 37 -37.46 21.41 -88.11
N GLY A 38 -36.41 20.64 -88.41
CA GLY A 38 -35.48 20.07 -87.44
C GLY A 38 -35.82 18.65 -86.99
N ILE A 39 -36.68 17.93 -87.73
CA ILE A 39 -37.01 16.52 -87.47
C ILE A 39 -36.77 15.72 -88.75
N ARG A 40 -35.68 14.94 -88.82
CA ARG A 40 -35.35 14.16 -90.02
C ARG A 40 -36.41 13.11 -90.34
N ASP A 41 -37.12 13.30 -91.46
CA ASP A 41 -38.23 12.44 -91.85
C ASP A 41 -37.75 11.12 -92.53
N ALA A 42 -38.64 10.15 -92.71
CA ALA A 42 -38.29 8.78 -93.09
C ALA A 42 -37.64 8.61 -94.48
N ASN A 43 -37.62 9.66 -95.32
CA ASN A 43 -37.00 9.69 -96.65
C ASN A 43 -35.74 10.59 -96.72
N GLU A 44 -35.29 11.15 -95.59
CA GLU A 44 -34.22 12.15 -95.53
C GLU A 44 -32.96 11.57 -94.86
N THR A 45 -31.76 12.04 -95.23
CA THR A 45 -30.51 11.61 -94.54
C THR A 45 -30.07 12.58 -93.45
N CYS A 46 -30.48 13.84 -93.57
CA CYS A 46 -30.42 14.91 -92.57
C CYS A 46 -31.52 15.94 -92.84
N ASP A 47 -31.93 16.72 -91.84
CA ASP A 47 -32.70 17.96 -92.05
C ASP A 47 -32.09 19.12 -91.25
N GLY A 48 -31.83 20.25 -91.93
CA GLY A 48 -31.29 21.47 -91.33
C GLY A 48 -30.02 21.25 -90.49
N THR A 49 -30.20 21.15 -89.16
CA THR A 49 -29.12 20.91 -88.18
C THR A 49 -29.17 19.50 -87.55
N ASP A 50 -30.21 18.71 -87.79
CA ASP A 50 -30.24 17.30 -87.44
C ASP A 50 -29.54 16.47 -88.53
N LEU A 51 -28.29 16.12 -88.25
CA LEU A 51 -27.46 15.26 -89.11
C LEU A 51 -27.75 13.76 -88.90
N GLY A 52 -28.76 13.41 -88.08
CA GLY A 52 -29.12 12.04 -87.73
C GLY A 52 -28.12 11.36 -86.80
N GLY A 53 -27.33 12.15 -86.04
CA GLY A 53 -26.26 11.66 -85.15
C GLY A 53 -24.91 11.39 -85.83
N PHE A 54 -24.76 11.67 -87.12
CA PHE A 54 -23.50 11.50 -87.85
C PHE A 54 -22.62 12.77 -87.76
N SER A 55 -21.30 12.57 -87.74
CA SER A 55 -20.26 13.59 -87.83
C SER A 55 -19.33 13.30 -89.02
N CYS A 56 -18.38 14.18 -89.31
CA CYS A 56 -17.31 13.88 -90.28
C CYS A 56 -16.54 12.59 -89.89
N GLU A 57 -16.24 12.44 -88.59
CA GLU A 57 -15.60 11.24 -88.02
C GLU A 57 -16.48 9.99 -88.26
N GLY A 58 -17.78 10.09 -87.98
CA GLY A 58 -18.77 9.02 -88.22
C GLY A 58 -18.97 8.65 -89.69
N LEU A 59 -18.40 9.41 -90.63
CA LEU A 59 -18.38 9.14 -92.07
C LEU A 59 -16.96 8.85 -92.61
N GLY A 60 -15.94 8.75 -91.73
CA GLY A 60 -14.57 8.38 -92.11
C GLY A 60 -13.62 9.54 -92.45
N TYR A 61 -13.86 10.74 -91.92
CA TYR A 61 -12.98 11.91 -92.07
C TYR A 61 -12.43 12.35 -90.71
N HIS A 62 -11.15 12.74 -90.64
CA HIS A 62 -10.46 12.95 -89.34
C HIS A 62 -10.99 14.14 -88.52
N ALA A 63 -11.57 15.14 -89.19
CA ALA A 63 -12.09 16.36 -88.58
C ALA A 63 -13.08 17.07 -89.52
N GLY A 64 -13.62 18.21 -89.07
CA GLY A 64 -14.41 19.13 -89.88
C GLY A 64 -15.90 19.19 -89.50
N ALA A 65 -16.64 20.04 -90.23
CA ALA A 65 -18.06 20.29 -89.99
C ALA A 65 -18.91 19.60 -91.05
N LEU A 66 -19.59 18.51 -90.67
CA LEU A 66 -20.62 17.89 -91.50
C LEU A 66 -21.84 18.82 -91.53
N ALA A 67 -22.38 19.10 -92.71
CA ALA A 67 -23.56 19.95 -92.86
C ALA A 67 -24.67 19.19 -93.61
N CYS A 68 -25.88 19.76 -93.62
CA CYS A 68 -26.96 19.28 -94.47
C CYS A 68 -27.15 20.21 -95.68
N THR A 69 -27.20 19.64 -96.88
CA THR A 69 -27.54 20.39 -98.10
C THR A 69 -29.02 20.80 -98.10
N THR A 70 -29.38 21.79 -98.92
CA THR A 70 -30.77 22.18 -99.19
C THR A 70 -31.59 21.13 -99.99
N GLY A 71 -31.13 19.89 -100.03
CA GLY A 71 -31.83 18.72 -100.58
C GLY A 71 -31.78 17.50 -99.65
N CYS A 72 -31.60 17.70 -98.34
CA CYS A 72 -31.62 16.66 -97.30
C CYS A 72 -30.58 15.53 -97.45
N LEU A 73 -29.46 15.86 -98.11
CA LEU A 73 -28.26 15.03 -98.25
C LEU A 73 -27.09 15.62 -97.46
N TRP A 74 -26.25 14.76 -96.86
CA TRP A 74 -25.01 15.15 -96.19
C TRP A 74 -24.06 15.93 -97.13
N ASP A 75 -23.55 17.06 -96.65
CA ASP A 75 -22.50 17.86 -97.28
C ASP A 75 -21.16 17.60 -96.56
N THR A 76 -20.28 16.84 -97.21
CA THR A 76 -18.93 16.53 -96.70
C THR A 76 -17.87 17.51 -97.19
N THR A 77 -18.22 18.62 -97.85
CA THR A 77 -17.22 19.56 -98.43
C THR A 77 -16.44 20.36 -97.38
N GLN A 78 -16.86 20.34 -96.12
CA GLN A 78 -16.11 20.86 -94.97
C GLN A 78 -15.70 19.76 -93.97
N CYS A 79 -15.72 18.49 -94.39
CA CYS A 79 -15.00 17.41 -93.72
C CYS A 79 -13.55 17.35 -94.25
N GLU A 80 -12.57 17.26 -93.36
CA GLU A 80 -11.16 17.37 -93.71
C GLU A 80 -10.54 15.99 -93.99
N ALA A 81 -9.99 15.81 -95.19
CA ALA A 81 -9.53 14.53 -95.72
C ALA A 81 -7.99 14.45 -95.80
N ALA A 82 -7.34 13.98 -94.73
CA ALA A 82 -5.94 13.56 -94.68
C ALA A 82 -5.73 12.58 -93.51
N GLY A 83 -4.74 11.69 -93.61
CA GLY A 83 -4.39 10.68 -92.60
C GLY A 83 -5.19 9.38 -92.70
N TYR A 84 -4.49 8.29 -93.03
CA TYR A 84 -4.94 6.91 -92.82
C TYR A 84 -3.71 6.08 -92.39
N CYS A 85 -3.81 5.40 -91.25
CA CYS A 85 -2.76 4.52 -90.74
C CYS A 85 -2.29 3.54 -91.83
N GLY A 86 -1.00 3.61 -92.20
CA GLY A 86 -0.42 2.81 -93.29
C GLY A 86 -0.24 3.53 -94.64
N ASP A 87 -0.19 4.87 -94.70
CA ASP A 87 0.02 5.63 -95.94
C ASP A 87 1.50 5.94 -96.31
N GLY A 88 2.45 5.58 -95.43
CA GLY A 88 3.89 5.68 -95.65
C GLY A 88 4.60 6.89 -95.00
N GLN A 89 3.94 7.69 -94.14
CA GLN A 89 4.58 8.74 -93.34
C GLN A 89 3.92 8.93 -91.95
N ILE A 90 4.68 8.92 -90.86
CA ILE A 90 4.16 9.24 -89.51
C ILE A 90 3.77 10.72 -89.40
N GLN A 91 2.49 11.01 -89.16
CA GLN A 91 1.95 12.38 -89.11
C GLN A 91 1.61 12.79 -87.66
N SER A 92 2.65 13.08 -86.87
CA SER A 92 2.49 13.61 -85.51
C SER A 92 1.68 14.92 -85.49
N PRO A 93 0.69 15.10 -84.59
CA PRO A 93 0.38 14.27 -83.42
C PRO A 93 -0.75 13.25 -83.64
N ALA A 94 -1.22 13.04 -84.87
CA ALA A 94 -2.34 12.12 -85.15
C ALA A 94 -1.91 10.64 -85.05
N GLU A 95 -0.68 10.34 -85.47
CA GLU A 95 -0.10 9.00 -85.43
C GLU A 95 1.21 8.99 -84.61
N ALA A 96 1.43 7.93 -83.83
CA ALA A 96 2.63 7.76 -82.99
C ALA A 96 3.69 6.86 -83.65
N CYS A 97 3.26 6.00 -84.57
CA CYS A 97 4.04 5.07 -85.37
C CYS A 97 3.25 4.73 -86.64
N GLU A 98 3.88 4.07 -87.61
CA GLU A 98 3.20 3.59 -88.81
C GLU A 98 3.80 2.25 -89.25
N GLY A 99 3.03 1.16 -89.15
CA GLY A 99 3.47 -0.19 -89.50
C GLY A 99 4.79 -0.59 -88.80
N PRO A 100 5.91 -0.81 -89.52
CA PRO A 100 7.20 -1.11 -88.92
C PRO A 100 8.00 0.12 -88.45
N GLU A 101 7.56 1.35 -88.76
CA GLU A 101 8.30 2.57 -88.42
C GLU A 101 7.76 3.18 -87.10
N LEU A 102 8.57 3.10 -86.04
CA LEU A 102 8.18 3.50 -84.67
C LEU A 102 8.56 4.95 -84.34
N GLY A 103 8.80 5.81 -85.33
CA GLY A 103 9.21 7.21 -85.14
C GLY A 103 10.55 7.40 -84.41
N GLY A 104 11.33 6.33 -84.23
CA GLY A 104 12.54 6.31 -83.40
C GLY A 104 12.30 5.96 -81.92
N ALA A 105 11.07 5.61 -81.53
CA ALA A 105 10.78 5.09 -80.20
C ALA A 105 11.31 3.67 -80.00
N THR A 106 11.81 3.40 -78.79
CA THR A 106 12.06 2.07 -78.24
C THR A 106 11.32 1.94 -76.90
N CYS A 107 11.18 0.73 -76.38
CA CYS A 107 10.66 0.52 -75.02
C CYS A 107 11.45 1.37 -73.99
N GLU A 108 12.77 1.41 -74.11
CA GLU A 108 13.67 2.23 -73.27
C GLU A 108 13.34 3.73 -73.36
N SER A 109 13.09 4.25 -74.57
CA SER A 109 12.82 5.68 -74.77
C SER A 109 11.44 6.13 -74.28
N ILE A 110 10.53 5.20 -73.97
CA ILE A 110 9.18 5.46 -73.45
C ILE A 110 8.97 4.98 -72.00
N GLY A 111 10.04 4.55 -71.32
CA GLY A 111 10.05 4.31 -69.85
C GLY A 111 10.11 2.86 -69.37
N TYR A 112 10.39 1.90 -70.26
CA TYR A 112 10.52 0.48 -69.94
C TYR A 112 12.01 0.06 -69.85
N SER A 113 12.31 -1.12 -69.32
CA SER A 113 13.69 -1.61 -69.12
C SER A 113 14.30 -2.28 -70.37
N GLY A 114 13.45 -2.73 -71.29
CA GLY A 114 13.83 -3.48 -72.49
C GLY A 114 12.60 -3.90 -73.31
N GLY A 115 12.80 -4.86 -74.20
CA GLY A 115 11.71 -5.51 -74.96
C GLY A 115 11.57 -5.01 -76.41
N ASN A 116 10.50 -5.46 -77.06
CA ASN A 116 10.27 -5.31 -78.50
C ASN A 116 8.96 -4.54 -78.77
N LEU A 117 9.07 -3.20 -78.83
CA LEU A 117 7.99 -2.28 -79.16
C LEU A 117 7.39 -2.56 -80.55
N ALA A 118 6.08 -2.38 -80.70
CA ALA A 118 5.36 -2.54 -81.96
C ALA A 118 4.43 -1.34 -82.24
N CYS A 119 3.81 -1.34 -83.42
CA CYS A 119 2.75 -0.41 -83.79
C CYS A 119 1.42 -1.17 -83.91
N GLY A 120 0.34 -0.63 -83.34
CA GLY A 120 -1.00 -1.19 -83.45
C GLY A 120 -1.67 -0.88 -84.79
N ASP A 121 -2.77 -1.59 -85.08
CA ASP A 121 -3.63 -1.35 -86.25
C ASP A 121 -4.34 0.04 -86.20
N ASP A 122 -4.21 0.77 -85.09
CA ASP A 122 -4.70 2.12 -84.83
C ASP A 122 -3.58 3.20 -84.87
N CYS A 123 -2.36 2.83 -85.27
CA CYS A 123 -1.16 3.68 -85.27
C CYS A 123 -0.76 4.26 -83.89
N ALA A 124 -1.20 3.62 -82.80
CA ALA A 124 -0.65 3.79 -81.47
C ALA A 124 0.53 2.83 -81.21
N LEU A 125 1.44 3.19 -80.30
CA LEU A 125 2.55 2.33 -79.90
C LEU A 125 2.05 1.18 -79.01
N ASP A 126 2.18 -0.05 -79.48
CA ASP A 126 1.86 -1.26 -78.71
C ASP A 126 3.02 -1.62 -77.79
N THR A 127 2.85 -1.33 -76.50
CA THR A 127 3.83 -1.60 -75.44
C THR A 127 3.72 -3.00 -74.84
N SER A 128 2.84 -3.89 -75.35
CA SER A 128 2.64 -5.24 -74.80
C SER A 128 3.86 -6.15 -74.93
N GLY A 129 4.81 -5.79 -75.80
CA GLY A 129 6.12 -6.44 -75.95
C GLY A 129 7.27 -5.81 -75.14
N CYS A 130 7.02 -4.83 -74.27
CA CYS A 130 8.05 -4.13 -73.49
C CYS A 130 8.23 -4.67 -72.06
N ASP A 131 9.47 -4.69 -71.57
CA ASP A 131 9.84 -5.24 -70.25
C ASP A 131 9.67 -4.19 -69.14
N ALA A 132 8.94 -4.52 -68.07
CA ALA A 132 8.59 -3.59 -67.00
C ALA A 132 9.71 -3.37 -65.94
N ILE A 133 9.44 -2.49 -64.97
CA ILE A 133 10.31 -2.16 -63.83
C ILE A 133 9.77 -2.83 -62.55
N CYS A 134 10.67 -3.31 -61.67
CA CYS A 134 10.38 -4.24 -60.57
C CYS A 134 9.73 -5.53 -61.09
N ASN A 135 10.54 -6.38 -61.71
CA ASN A 135 10.08 -7.47 -62.56
C ASN A 135 9.63 -8.73 -61.79
N SER A 136 9.88 -8.84 -60.48
CA SER A 136 9.59 -10.03 -59.66
C SER A 136 10.26 -11.30 -60.22
N ASP A 137 11.49 -11.17 -60.74
CA ASP A 137 12.26 -12.33 -61.22
C ASP A 137 12.90 -13.16 -60.09
N GLY A 138 12.89 -12.64 -58.85
CA GLY A 138 13.33 -13.32 -57.64
C GLY A 138 14.79 -13.09 -57.28
N PHE A 139 15.46 -12.13 -57.91
CA PHE A 139 16.83 -11.74 -57.60
C PHE A 139 16.92 -10.25 -57.27
N LYS A 140 16.96 -9.90 -55.99
CA LYS A 140 17.22 -8.54 -55.52
C LYS A 140 18.52 -7.97 -56.11
N ASP A 141 18.37 -7.06 -57.07
CA ASP A 141 19.48 -6.53 -57.87
C ASP A 141 20.22 -5.39 -57.09
N PRO A 142 21.46 -4.98 -57.46
CA PRO A 142 22.27 -4.04 -56.68
C PRO A 142 21.70 -2.63 -56.44
N TRP A 143 20.56 -2.32 -57.04
CA TRP A 143 19.89 -1.02 -56.99
C TRP A 143 18.56 -1.07 -56.20
N GLU A 144 18.16 -2.26 -55.75
CA GLU A 144 16.85 -2.55 -55.18
C GLU A 144 16.92 -2.76 -53.66
N THR A 145 15.85 -2.38 -52.95
CA THR A 145 15.73 -2.69 -51.52
C THR A 145 15.11 -4.08 -51.29
N CYS A 146 14.31 -4.54 -52.25
CA CYS A 146 13.67 -5.84 -52.36
C CYS A 146 13.19 -6.05 -53.81
N ASP A 147 12.87 -7.27 -54.20
CA ASP A 147 12.13 -7.59 -55.42
C ASP A 147 11.02 -8.61 -55.10
N GLY A 148 9.78 -8.35 -55.53
CA GLY A 148 8.64 -9.26 -55.33
C GLY A 148 8.48 -9.77 -53.88
N GLU A 149 8.72 -11.07 -53.69
CA GLU A 149 8.72 -11.76 -52.38
C GLU A 149 10.14 -11.91 -51.76
N GLU A 150 11.20 -11.51 -52.46
CA GLU A 150 12.61 -11.57 -52.02
C GLU A 150 13.01 -10.30 -51.23
N LEU A 151 13.06 -10.44 -49.91
CA LEU A 151 13.30 -9.37 -48.93
C LEU A 151 14.68 -9.46 -48.26
N GLY A 152 15.46 -10.51 -48.56
CA GLY A 152 16.59 -10.98 -47.76
C GLY A 152 16.18 -11.40 -46.35
N ASP A 153 17.10 -11.31 -45.39
CA ASP A 153 16.83 -11.53 -43.96
C ASP A 153 15.92 -10.44 -43.32
N THR A 154 15.35 -9.52 -44.13
CA THR A 154 14.59 -8.38 -43.63
C THR A 154 13.11 -8.73 -43.44
N THR A 155 12.62 -8.46 -42.25
CA THR A 155 11.24 -8.65 -41.78
C THR A 155 10.72 -7.37 -41.11
N CYS A 156 9.41 -7.31 -40.84
CA CYS A 156 8.84 -6.24 -40.00
C CYS A 156 9.60 -6.13 -38.66
N GLN A 157 9.93 -7.26 -38.04
CA GLN A 157 10.65 -7.35 -36.77
C GLN A 157 12.05 -6.74 -36.84
N THR A 158 12.84 -7.04 -37.87
CA THR A 158 14.18 -6.44 -38.06
C THR A 158 14.15 -4.94 -38.38
N LEU A 159 12.98 -4.40 -38.76
CA LEU A 159 12.73 -2.97 -38.93
C LEU A 159 12.07 -2.34 -37.69
N GLY A 160 11.98 -3.09 -36.59
CA GLY A 160 11.44 -2.67 -35.30
C GLY A 160 9.92 -2.70 -35.20
N TYR A 161 9.19 -3.48 -36.00
CA TYR A 161 7.74 -3.66 -35.90
C TYR A 161 7.41 -5.06 -35.36
N HIS A 162 6.62 -5.15 -34.29
CA HIS A 162 6.32 -6.41 -33.59
C HIS A 162 5.79 -7.53 -34.51
N ALA A 163 4.88 -7.23 -35.44
CA ALA A 163 4.22 -8.22 -36.29
C ALA A 163 3.85 -7.67 -37.68
N GLY A 164 3.22 -8.53 -38.49
CA GLY A 164 2.77 -8.21 -39.84
C GLY A 164 3.62 -8.86 -40.94
N THR A 165 3.30 -8.56 -42.19
CA THR A 165 4.03 -9.06 -43.37
C THR A 165 4.73 -7.89 -44.03
N LEU A 166 6.06 -7.97 -44.11
CA LEU A 166 6.83 -7.02 -44.91
C LEU A 166 6.59 -7.36 -46.38
N THR A 167 6.26 -6.35 -47.19
CA THR A 167 5.99 -6.52 -48.64
C THR A 167 6.97 -5.71 -49.45
N CYS A 168 7.34 -6.15 -50.65
CA CYS A 168 7.98 -5.22 -51.60
C CYS A 168 6.93 -4.40 -52.35
N THR A 169 7.14 -3.10 -52.45
CA THR A 169 6.32 -2.20 -53.28
C THR A 169 6.73 -2.28 -54.74
N SER A 170 5.86 -1.87 -55.66
CA SER A 170 6.16 -1.70 -57.10
C SER A 170 7.18 -0.57 -57.42
N ALA A 171 7.91 -0.09 -56.40
CA ALA A 171 9.04 0.83 -56.50
C ALA A 171 10.31 0.22 -55.86
N CYS A 172 10.36 -1.11 -55.73
CA CYS A 172 11.46 -1.92 -55.19
C CYS A 172 11.93 -1.46 -53.80
N SER A 173 10.98 -1.03 -52.97
CA SER A 173 11.17 -0.51 -51.61
C SER A 173 10.23 -1.17 -50.60
N PHE A 174 10.65 -1.27 -49.34
CA PHE A 174 9.88 -1.95 -48.29
C PHE A 174 8.53 -1.26 -48.00
N GLY A 175 7.44 -1.95 -48.31
CA GLY A 175 6.08 -1.57 -47.96
C GLY A 175 5.79 -1.94 -46.51
N LEU A 176 5.67 -0.92 -45.67
CA LEU A 176 5.44 -1.04 -44.22
C LEU A 176 3.96 -1.03 -43.83
N GLU A 177 3.05 -0.81 -44.78
CA GLU A 177 1.59 -0.72 -44.54
C GLU A 177 0.98 -2.03 -44.01
N SER A 178 1.64 -3.17 -44.26
CA SER A 178 1.27 -4.50 -43.74
C SER A 178 2.11 -4.94 -42.52
N CYS A 179 3.02 -4.09 -42.04
CA CYS A 179 3.61 -4.24 -40.70
C CYS A 179 2.66 -3.61 -39.66
N MET A 180 2.48 -4.29 -38.52
CA MET A 180 1.59 -3.81 -37.46
C MET A 180 2.29 -2.70 -36.67
N ALA A 181 1.69 -1.50 -36.67
CA ALA A 181 2.27 -0.29 -36.11
C ALA A 181 1.85 0.02 -34.65
N GLU A 182 0.93 -0.76 -34.08
CA GLU A 182 0.66 -0.77 -32.64
C GLU A 182 1.64 -1.74 -31.97
N GLY A 183 2.25 -1.35 -30.84
CA GLY A 183 3.31 -2.11 -30.17
C GLY A 183 4.66 -2.03 -30.90
N ARG A 184 5.21 -0.82 -31.06
CA ARG A 184 6.51 -0.63 -31.71
C ARG A 184 7.61 -0.32 -30.69
N CYS A 185 8.37 -1.35 -30.33
CA CYS A 185 9.55 -1.25 -29.48
C CYS A 185 10.40 0.02 -29.77
N GLY A 186 10.56 0.88 -28.77
CA GLY A 186 11.23 2.17 -28.87
C GLY A 186 10.36 3.34 -29.35
N ASP A 187 9.02 3.27 -29.29
CA ASP A 187 8.13 4.39 -29.68
C ASP A 187 7.83 5.39 -28.55
N GLY A 188 7.93 4.96 -27.30
CA GLY A 188 7.86 5.75 -26.07
C GLY A 188 6.72 5.34 -25.12
N ASP A 189 5.72 4.58 -25.58
CA ASP A 189 4.51 4.22 -24.82
C ASP A 189 4.51 2.72 -24.47
N LEU A 190 4.45 2.35 -23.17
CA LEU A 190 4.54 0.95 -22.74
C LEU A 190 3.32 0.10 -23.20
N ASN A 191 3.52 -0.70 -24.26
CA ASN A 191 2.49 -1.48 -24.96
C ASN A 191 2.25 -2.85 -24.29
N ALA A 192 1.58 -2.82 -23.13
CA ALA A 192 1.35 -3.98 -22.27
C ALA A 192 0.78 -5.23 -23.00
N GLY A 193 1.60 -6.29 -23.06
CA GLY A 193 1.29 -7.56 -23.72
C GLY A 193 1.99 -7.78 -25.07
N PHE A 194 2.72 -6.77 -25.56
CA PHE A 194 3.57 -6.87 -26.76
C PHE A 194 5.05 -6.60 -26.45
N GLU A 195 5.31 -5.91 -25.35
CA GLU A 195 6.63 -5.58 -24.80
C GLU A 195 6.56 -5.56 -23.27
N ASP A 196 7.70 -5.82 -22.62
CA ASP A 196 7.82 -5.77 -21.16
C ASP A 196 8.40 -4.43 -20.67
N CYS A 197 9.17 -3.73 -21.52
CA CYS A 197 9.91 -2.53 -21.17
C CYS A 197 10.24 -1.66 -22.39
N GLU A 198 10.71 -0.42 -22.15
CA GLU A 198 11.03 0.54 -23.22
C GLU A 198 12.47 1.10 -23.15
N PRO A 199 13.32 0.90 -24.18
CA PRO A 199 14.70 1.37 -24.24
C PRO A 199 14.84 2.89 -24.05
N GLY A 200 15.49 3.28 -22.95
CA GLY A 200 15.73 4.68 -22.61
C GLY A 200 14.59 5.38 -21.87
N ASN A 201 13.46 4.70 -21.63
CA ASN A 201 12.40 5.20 -20.74
C ASN A 201 12.84 5.09 -19.28
N ALA A 202 12.52 6.09 -18.46
CA ALA A 202 12.85 6.11 -17.02
C ALA A 202 11.96 5.19 -16.17
N MET A 203 11.03 4.47 -16.80
CA MET A 203 10.11 3.49 -16.18
C MET A 203 10.71 2.08 -16.01
N ILE A 204 12.03 1.88 -16.18
CA ILE A 204 12.66 0.59 -15.83
C ILE A 204 12.47 0.35 -14.33
N THR A 205 11.60 -0.59 -14.02
CA THR A 205 11.32 -1.04 -12.65
C THR A 205 12.51 -1.87 -12.13
N THR A 206 12.72 -1.94 -10.81
CA THR A 206 13.86 -2.68 -10.26
C THR A 206 13.70 -4.19 -10.46
N CYS A 207 14.77 -5.00 -10.35
CA CYS A 207 14.67 -6.46 -10.34
C CYS A 207 13.59 -6.98 -9.36
N GLU A 208 13.38 -6.26 -8.26
CA GLU A 208 12.36 -6.51 -7.23
C GLU A 208 10.93 -6.48 -7.77
N SER A 209 10.63 -5.74 -8.85
CA SER A 209 9.32 -5.70 -9.49
C SER A 209 8.95 -7.00 -10.19
N LEU A 210 9.96 -7.74 -10.66
CA LEU A 210 9.83 -9.06 -11.29
C LEU A 210 9.94 -10.21 -10.27
N GLY A 211 10.06 -9.89 -8.97
CA GLY A 211 10.31 -10.88 -7.91
C GLY A 211 11.77 -11.35 -7.81
N LEU A 212 12.70 -10.64 -8.45
CA LEU A 212 14.14 -10.93 -8.42
C LEU A 212 14.84 -10.02 -7.39
N HIS A 213 16.05 -10.35 -6.96
CA HIS A 213 16.74 -9.65 -5.88
C HIS A 213 17.96 -8.88 -6.36
N GLY A 214 18.14 -7.65 -5.84
CA GLY A 214 19.32 -6.81 -6.05
C GLY A 214 19.66 -6.48 -7.51
N GLY A 215 20.89 -6.01 -7.75
CA GLY A 215 21.43 -5.81 -9.09
C GLY A 215 20.82 -4.67 -9.91
N THR A 216 20.89 -4.81 -11.24
CA THR A 216 20.38 -3.84 -12.23
C THR A 216 19.54 -4.59 -13.26
N LEU A 217 18.26 -4.22 -13.37
CA LEU A 217 17.41 -4.63 -14.49
C LEU A 217 17.70 -3.73 -15.69
N VAL A 218 17.79 -4.31 -16.88
CA VAL A 218 18.03 -3.57 -18.14
C VAL A 218 16.91 -3.91 -19.13
N CYS A 219 16.52 -2.95 -19.97
CA CYS A 219 15.67 -3.23 -21.12
C CYS A 219 16.57 -3.48 -22.34
N GLY A 220 16.39 -4.62 -23.01
CA GLY A 220 17.13 -4.96 -24.23
C GLY A 220 16.66 -4.15 -25.44
N ASP A 221 17.47 -4.15 -26.50
CA ASP A 221 17.12 -3.54 -27.81
C ASP A 221 15.93 -4.27 -28.50
N ASP A 222 15.42 -5.34 -27.89
CA ASP A 222 14.24 -6.14 -28.27
C ASP A 222 13.01 -5.88 -27.39
N CYS A 223 13.07 -4.89 -26.48
CA CYS A 223 12.02 -4.53 -25.51
C CYS A 223 11.61 -5.65 -24.52
N MET A 224 12.53 -6.59 -24.31
CA MET A 224 12.45 -7.60 -23.24
C MET A 224 13.33 -7.18 -22.05
N PHE A 225 12.97 -7.62 -20.84
CA PHE A 225 13.80 -7.42 -19.65
C PHE A 225 15.02 -8.36 -19.65
N ASP A 226 16.23 -7.79 -19.72
CA ASP A 226 17.47 -8.50 -19.39
C ASP A 226 17.63 -8.58 -17.87
N ILE A 227 17.32 -9.76 -17.34
CA ILE A 227 17.43 -10.12 -15.93
C ILE A 227 18.84 -10.59 -15.53
N SER A 228 19.80 -10.68 -16.46
CA SER A 228 21.16 -11.19 -16.16
C SER A 228 21.98 -10.27 -15.25
N GLY A 229 21.56 -9.01 -15.11
CA GLY A 229 22.10 -8.05 -14.14
C GLY A 229 21.48 -8.13 -12.74
N CYS A 230 20.43 -8.94 -12.51
CA CYS A 230 19.86 -9.19 -11.19
C CYS A 230 20.73 -10.19 -10.39
N GLN A 231 20.63 -10.18 -9.05
CA GLN A 231 21.56 -10.92 -8.17
C GLN A 231 21.04 -12.29 -7.69
N GLY A 232 19.79 -12.64 -7.98
CA GLY A 232 19.19 -13.95 -7.76
C GLY A 232 17.66 -13.87 -7.58
N SER A 233 17.03 -14.94 -7.12
CA SER A 233 15.58 -15.01 -6.92
C SER A 233 15.18 -16.09 -5.92
N CYS A 234 14.23 -15.77 -5.04
CA CYS A 234 13.62 -16.73 -4.11
C CYS A 234 13.23 -18.07 -4.76
N GLY A 235 13.98 -19.13 -4.45
CA GLY A 235 13.81 -20.49 -4.99
C GLY A 235 14.93 -20.97 -5.92
N ASP A 236 16.05 -20.24 -6.05
CA ASP A 236 17.24 -20.67 -6.80
C ASP A 236 18.19 -21.58 -6.01
N GLY A 237 18.02 -21.63 -4.68
CA GLY A 237 18.70 -22.54 -3.77
C GLY A 237 19.88 -21.96 -2.99
N VAL A 238 20.07 -20.64 -2.97
CA VAL A 238 21.20 -19.97 -2.28
C VAL A 238 20.74 -18.71 -1.54
N VAL A 239 20.77 -18.70 -0.19
CA VAL A 239 20.25 -17.58 0.63
C VAL A 239 21.00 -16.25 0.40
N GLN A 240 20.30 -15.27 -0.19
CA GLN A 240 20.81 -13.96 -0.61
C GLN A 240 20.55 -12.83 0.41
N SER A 241 21.24 -12.87 1.55
CA SER A 241 21.21 -11.77 2.52
C SER A 241 21.69 -10.43 1.90
N PRO A 242 20.98 -9.30 2.08
CA PRO A 242 19.88 -9.07 3.02
C PRO A 242 18.46 -9.17 2.40
N TYR A 243 18.33 -9.61 1.15
CA TYR A 243 17.08 -9.59 0.41
C TYR A 243 16.10 -10.68 0.87
N GLU A 244 16.64 -11.80 1.33
CA GLU A 244 15.90 -12.95 1.85
C GLU A 244 16.61 -13.57 3.07
N VAL A 245 15.88 -14.39 3.82
CA VAL A 245 16.37 -15.06 5.05
C VAL A 245 16.41 -16.59 4.95
N CYS A 246 15.81 -17.16 3.91
CA CYS A 246 15.84 -18.57 3.54
C CYS A 246 15.55 -18.69 2.04
N ASP A 247 15.92 -19.81 1.41
CA ASP A 247 15.51 -20.17 0.06
C ASP A 247 15.03 -21.62 0.08
N GLY A 248 13.75 -21.86 -0.21
CA GLY A 248 13.20 -23.21 -0.42
C GLY A 248 13.42 -24.18 0.75
N THR A 249 14.51 -24.94 0.70
CA THR A 249 14.97 -25.85 1.77
C THR A 249 16.24 -25.40 2.50
N ASP A 250 16.99 -24.42 1.99
CA ASP A 250 18.06 -23.77 2.76
C ASP A 250 17.46 -22.72 3.70
N LEU A 251 17.71 -22.89 4.99
CA LEU A 251 17.25 -22.00 6.06
C LEU A 251 18.39 -21.13 6.62
N GLY A 252 19.55 -21.10 5.95
CA GLY A 252 20.75 -20.42 6.44
C GLY A 252 21.32 -21.03 7.74
N GLY A 253 20.94 -22.27 8.06
CA GLY A 253 21.19 -22.91 9.36
C GLY A 253 20.20 -22.51 10.49
N THR A 254 19.18 -21.71 10.18
CA THR A 254 18.13 -21.30 11.13
C THR A 254 17.21 -22.47 11.47
N THR A 255 16.79 -22.54 12.73
CA THR A 255 15.83 -23.50 13.29
C THR A 255 14.75 -22.77 14.11
N CYS A 256 13.66 -23.46 14.46
CA CYS A 256 12.63 -22.92 15.36
C CYS A 256 13.24 -22.39 16.67
N GLU A 257 14.15 -23.17 17.25
CA GLU A 257 14.84 -22.89 18.51
C GLU A 257 15.71 -21.63 18.42
N SER A 258 16.37 -21.40 17.27
CA SER A 258 17.14 -20.16 17.03
C SER A 258 16.27 -18.91 16.86
N LEU A 259 14.97 -19.07 16.60
CA LEU A 259 13.98 -18.00 16.56
C LEU A 259 13.26 -17.82 17.91
N GLY A 260 13.64 -18.58 18.95
CA GLY A 260 13.00 -18.56 20.27
C GLY A 260 11.69 -19.36 20.35
N LEU A 261 11.43 -20.23 19.37
CA LEU A 261 10.26 -21.12 19.31
C LEU A 261 10.64 -22.54 19.73
N HIS A 262 9.67 -23.35 20.14
CA HIS A 262 9.92 -24.74 20.51
C HIS A 262 10.25 -25.62 19.29
N PRO A 263 10.95 -26.76 19.49
CA PRO A 263 11.38 -27.63 18.40
C PRO A 263 10.24 -28.09 17.49
N GLY A 264 10.49 -28.02 16.18
CA GLY A 264 9.56 -28.37 15.12
C GLY A 264 10.19 -28.24 13.74
N ILE A 265 9.37 -28.10 12.70
CA ILE A 265 9.84 -27.96 11.32
C ILE A 265 9.71 -26.48 10.91
N LEU A 266 10.83 -25.77 10.87
CA LEU A 266 10.90 -24.47 10.22
C LEU A 266 10.85 -24.68 8.70
N GLN A 267 10.13 -23.82 7.98
CA GLN A 267 10.00 -23.89 6.51
C GLN A 267 10.30 -22.53 5.90
N CYS A 268 10.66 -22.49 4.62
CA CYS A 268 10.67 -21.26 3.84
C CYS A 268 9.34 -21.05 3.09
N THR A 269 8.94 -19.79 2.90
CA THR A 269 7.79 -19.43 2.05
C THR A 269 8.22 -19.17 0.61
N THR A 270 7.26 -19.12 -0.32
CA THR A 270 7.46 -18.65 -1.71
C THR A 270 7.71 -17.14 -1.83
N ALA A 271 7.97 -16.46 -0.71
CA ALA A 271 8.41 -15.07 -0.61
C ALA A 271 9.66 -14.96 0.29
N CYS A 272 10.36 -16.08 0.47
CA CYS A 272 11.66 -16.24 1.14
C CYS A 272 11.78 -15.61 2.55
N ALA A 273 10.64 -15.57 3.23
CA ALA A 273 10.50 -15.39 4.68
C ALA A 273 10.23 -16.73 5.37
N PHE A 274 10.63 -16.86 6.63
CA PHE A 274 10.38 -18.04 7.45
C PHE A 274 8.89 -18.27 7.73
N ASN A 275 8.42 -19.50 7.51
CA ASN A 275 7.13 -20.01 7.96
C ASN A 275 7.33 -20.84 9.24
N THR A 276 6.80 -20.32 10.35
CA THR A 276 6.91 -20.90 11.69
C THR A 276 5.69 -21.75 12.08
N THR A 277 4.71 -21.93 11.19
CA THR A 277 3.43 -22.65 11.47
C THR A 277 3.62 -24.11 11.86
N ALA A 278 4.78 -24.72 11.55
CA ALA A 278 5.14 -26.08 11.95
C ALA A 278 6.27 -26.14 13.01
N CYS A 279 6.64 -25.00 13.60
CA CYS A 279 7.39 -24.96 14.86
C CYS A 279 6.48 -25.34 16.05
N GLY A 280 7.08 -25.67 17.19
CA GLY A 280 6.35 -26.22 18.35
C GLY A 280 5.48 -25.24 19.13
N GLY A 281 5.32 -23.98 18.68
CA GLY A 281 4.77 -22.83 19.41
C GLY A 281 5.85 -22.10 20.22
N SER A 282 5.48 -21.25 21.18
CA SER A 282 6.42 -20.53 22.05
C SER A 282 5.81 -20.06 23.36
N CYS A 283 6.61 -20.08 24.43
CA CYS A 283 6.20 -19.64 25.76
C CYS A 283 5.62 -18.21 25.78
N GLY A 284 4.38 -18.10 26.25
CA GLY A 284 3.58 -16.87 26.27
C GLY A 284 2.60 -16.69 25.10
N ASP A 285 2.45 -17.66 24.19
CA ASP A 285 1.52 -17.57 23.05
C ASP A 285 0.03 -17.84 23.41
N GLY A 286 -0.25 -18.30 24.62
CA GLY A 286 -1.57 -18.60 25.16
C GLY A 286 -1.99 -20.07 25.10
N ILE A 287 -1.18 -20.98 24.56
CA ILE A 287 -1.52 -22.40 24.38
C ILE A 287 -0.45 -23.29 25.03
N VAL A 288 -0.75 -23.95 26.17
CA VAL A 288 0.22 -24.83 26.84
C VAL A 288 0.62 -26.02 25.96
N GLN A 289 1.84 -26.00 25.44
CA GLN A 289 2.42 -27.03 24.59
C GLN A 289 3.08 -28.13 25.44
N ALA A 290 2.24 -29.04 25.95
CA ALA A 290 2.56 -30.05 26.97
C ALA A 290 3.75 -31.02 26.71
N ALA A 291 4.44 -30.93 25.57
CA ALA A 291 5.72 -31.60 25.31
C ALA A 291 6.94 -30.81 25.80
N TYR A 292 6.80 -29.49 25.93
CA TYR A 292 7.84 -28.52 26.26
C TYR A 292 7.48 -27.63 27.46
N GLU A 293 6.17 -27.41 27.66
CA GLU A 293 5.62 -26.47 28.64
C GLU A 293 4.74 -27.17 29.67
N GLN A 294 4.66 -26.58 30.86
CA GLN A 294 3.74 -26.99 31.93
C GLN A 294 2.60 -25.99 32.10
N CYS A 295 2.83 -24.72 31.73
CA CYS A 295 1.95 -23.60 32.04
C CYS A 295 2.21 -22.43 31.12
N GLU A 296 1.26 -21.49 31.08
CA GLU A 296 1.29 -20.31 30.23
C GLU A 296 1.31 -19.00 31.04
N PRO A 297 2.33 -18.12 30.89
CA PRO A 297 2.47 -16.88 31.66
C PRO A 297 1.28 -15.93 31.51
N GLY A 298 0.62 -15.64 32.64
CA GLY A 298 -0.53 -14.73 32.68
C GLY A 298 -1.86 -15.34 32.28
N GLN A 299 -1.89 -16.59 31.81
CA GLN A 299 -3.13 -17.34 31.57
C GLN A 299 -3.69 -17.99 32.85
N ASN A 300 -4.95 -18.41 32.77
CA ASN A 300 -5.62 -19.19 33.81
C ASN A 300 -5.14 -20.66 33.78
N ASN A 301 -3.94 -20.90 34.28
CA ASN A 301 -3.38 -22.24 34.45
C ASN A 301 -4.23 -23.09 35.42
N PRO A 302 -4.34 -24.41 35.21
CA PRO A 302 -5.08 -25.31 36.10
C PRO A 302 -4.49 -25.31 37.52
N GLU A 303 -3.18 -25.57 37.62
CA GLU A 303 -2.42 -25.45 38.85
C GLU A 303 -2.06 -23.97 39.13
N THR A 304 -2.26 -23.56 40.39
CA THR A 304 -1.97 -22.20 40.87
C THR A 304 -1.36 -22.26 42.25
N CYS A 305 -0.68 -21.19 42.69
CA CYS A 305 -0.16 -21.06 44.05
C CYS A 305 -1.21 -21.38 45.14
N ARG A 306 -2.49 -21.07 44.89
CA ARG A 306 -3.60 -21.36 45.80
C ARG A 306 -4.01 -22.82 45.84
N ALA A 307 -3.86 -23.56 44.75
CA ALA A 307 -4.02 -25.01 44.74
C ALA A 307 -2.92 -25.69 45.57
N LEU A 308 -1.71 -25.13 45.56
CA LEU A 308 -0.57 -25.53 46.40
C LEU A 308 -0.62 -24.96 47.84
N SER A 309 -1.77 -24.44 48.27
CA SER A 309 -2.01 -23.85 49.61
C SER A 309 -1.30 -22.53 49.95
N HIS A 310 -0.58 -21.90 49.01
CA HIS A 310 -0.05 -20.55 49.21
C HIS A 310 -1.12 -19.46 49.05
N PHE A 311 -0.90 -18.30 49.66
CA PHE A 311 -1.88 -17.21 49.66
C PHE A 311 -2.08 -16.52 48.29
N THR A 312 -1.01 -16.31 47.51
CA THR A 312 -1.05 -15.75 46.14
C THR A 312 0.26 -16.04 45.38
N GLY A 313 0.47 -15.44 44.21
CA GLY A 313 1.74 -15.50 43.46
C GLY A 313 1.55 -15.78 41.96
N LYS A 314 2.66 -16.07 41.26
CA LYS A 314 2.67 -16.45 39.84
C LYS A 314 3.47 -17.74 39.65
N LEU A 315 2.79 -18.88 39.85
CA LEU A 315 3.41 -20.21 39.78
C LEU A 315 4.12 -20.49 38.44
N CYS A 316 3.65 -19.91 37.33
CA CYS A 316 4.33 -20.03 36.04
C CYS A 316 5.52 -19.07 35.94
N ASP A 317 6.68 -19.62 35.56
CA ASP A 317 7.89 -18.86 35.28
C ASP A 317 7.92 -18.27 33.86
N GLU A 318 9.01 -17.59 33.50
CA GLU A 318 9.21 -17.04 32.14
C GLU A 318 9.70 -18.08 31.11
N ASN A 319 9.86 -19.34 31.52
CA ASN A 319 10.24 -20.49 30.68
C ASN A 319 9.08 -21.50 30.57
N CYS A 320 7.87 -21.12 30.97
CA CYS A 320 6.66 -21.95 30.94
C CYS A 320 6.75 -23.22 31.81
N HIS A 321 7.40 -23.10 32.97
CA HIS A 321 7.51 -24.14 34.00
C HIS A 321 6.87 -23.70 35.33
N TYR A 322 6.45 -24.66 36.14
CA TYR A 322 5.97 -24.40 37.49
C TYR A 322 7.13 -24.18 38.46
N ASP A 323 7.22 -22.98 39.04
CA ASP A 323 8.17 -22.61 40.08
C ASP A 323 7.43 -22.10 41.33
N GLU A 324 7.39 -22.95 42.35
CA GLU A 324 6.75 -22.69 43.65
C GLU A 324 7.40 -21.51 44.40
N SER A 325 8.66 -21.15 44.10
CA SER A 325 9.34 -20.01 44.74
C SER A 325 8.74 -18.64 44.35
N ARG A 326 7.96 -18.61 43.26
CA ARG A 326 7.16 -17.44 42.82
C ARG A 326 5.78 -17.37 43.49
N CYS A 327 5.49 -18.28 44.42
CA CYS A 327 4.33 -18.22 45.29
C CYS A 327 4.61 -17.42 46.57
N LEU A 328 3.57 -16.75 47.07
CA LEU A 328 3.68 -15.68 48.05
C LEU A 328 2.73 -15.89 49.22
N ASP A 329 3.27 -15.88 50.44
CA ASP A 329 2.53 -16.13 51.68
C ASP A 329 2.54 -14.94 52.63
N ALA A 330 1.47 -14.82 53.42
CA ALA A 330 1.34 -13.80 54.45
C ALA A 330 2.28 -14.08 55.63
N THR A 331 3.39 -13.33 55.70
CA THR A 331 4.40 -13.43 56.77
C THR A 331 4.05 -12.59 58.01
N GLN A 332 3.18 -11.59 57.87
CA GLN A 332 2.61 -10.80 58.96
C GLN A 332 1.16 -10.41 58.62
N VAL A 333 0.29 -10.32 59.62
CA VAL A 333 -1.04 -9.72 59.52
C VAL A 333 -1.23 -8.71 60.66
N SER A 334 -1.83 -7.56 60.37
CA SER A 334 -2.23 -6.55 61.36
C SER A 334 -3.64 -6.04 61.04
N ALA A 335 -4.50 -5.99 62.05
CA ALA A 335 -5.89 -5.56 61.93
C ALA A 335 -6.09 -4.18 62.58
N GLY A 336 -6.66 -3.25 61.83
CA GLY A 336 -7.27 -2.02 62.35
C GLY A 336 -8.73 -2.26 62.73
N SER A 337 -9.46 -1.19 63.11
CA SER A 337 -10.84 -1.35 63.65
C SER A 337 -11.86 -1.92 62.68
N GLN A 338 -11.67 -1.73 61.37
CA GLN A 338 -12.59 -2.23 60.32
C GLN A 338 -11.86 -2.65 59.03
N PHE A 339 -10.54 -2.76 59.07
CA PHE A 339 -9.71 -3.14 57.94
C PHE A 339 -8.52 -3.99 58.42
N THR A 340 -7.83 -4.67 57.52
CA THR A 340 -6.70 -5.53 57.84
C THR A 340 -5.68 -5.44 56.71
N CYS A 341 -4.39 -5.48 57.06
CA CYS A 341 -3.29 -5.54 56.12
C CYS A 341 -2.42 -6.76 56.42
N ALA A 342 -1.86 -7.36 55.37
CA ALA A 342 -0.89 -8.44 55.44
C ALA A 342 0.37 -8.06 54.65
N ARG A 343 1.54 -8.42 55.20
CA ARG A 343 2.83 -8.38 54.52
C ARG A 343 3.09 -9.76 53.93
N LEU A 344 3.46 -9.83 52.65
CA LEU A 344 3.78 -11.09 51.97
C LEU A 344 5.27 -11.45 52.11
N SER A 345 5.67 -12.63 51.63
CA SER A 345 7.06 -13.11 51.65
C SER A 345 8.01 -12.21 50.82
N ASP A 346 7.53 -11.66 49.70
CA ASP A 346 8.23 -10.66 48.86
C ASP A 346 8.31 -9.26 49.48
N GLY A 347 7.77 -9.05 50.68
CA GLY A 347 7.71 -7.73 51.32
C GLY A 347 6.68 -6.78 50.72
N THR A 348 5.84 -7.21 49.77
CA THR A 348 4.69 -6.41 49.32
C THR A 348 3.52 -6.51 50.31
N VAL A 349 2.62 -5.53 50.29
CA VAL A 349 1.47 -5.44 51.20
C VAL A 349 0.16 -5.70 50.46
N ARG A 350 -0.80 -6.34 51.13
CA ARG A 350 -2.20 -6.46 50.71
C ARG A 350 -3.11 -6.01 51.83
N CYS A 351 -4.12 -5.19 51.55
CA CYS A 351 -5.09 -4.74 52.56
C CYS A 351 -6.53 -5.04 52.12
N TRP A 352 -7.45 -5.17 53.08
CA TRP A 352 -8.89 -5.37 52.86
C TRP A 352 -9.73 -4.85 54.04
N GLY A 353 -11.05 -4.85 53.88
CA GLY A 353 -12.02 -4.24 54.78
C GLY A 353 -12.39 -2.82 54.35
N ASN A 354 -12.73 -1.97 55.31
CA ASN A 354 -13.18 -0.59 55.07
C ASN A 354 -12.10 0.26 54.36
N ASN A 355 -12.53 1.14 53.44
CA ASN A 355 -11.70 2.08 52.70
C ASN A 355 -12.27 3.52 52.66
N THR A 356 -13.28 3.89 53.47
CA THR A 356 -13.85 5.26 53.48
C THR A 356 -12.80 6.35 53.74
N GLU A 357 -11.74 6.01 54.47
CA GLU A 357 -10.61 6.88 54.80
C GLU A 357 -9.36 6.55 53.98
N GLY A 358 -9.46 5.77 52.91
CA GLY A 358 -8.29 5.34 52.12
C GLY A 358 -7.39 4.33 52.83
N GLN A 359 -7.90 3.60 53.84
CA GLN A 359 -7.12 2.65 54.65
C GLN A 359 -6.42 1.54 53.82
N LEU A 360 -6.89 1.27 52.60
CA LEU A 360 -6.34 0.24 51.72
C LEU A 360 -5.25 0.76 50.76
N ALA A 361 -4.83 2.03 50.88
CA ALA A 361 -3.79 2.63 50.04
C ALA A 361 -4.01 2.48 48.52
N THR A 362 -5.26 2.58 48.06
CA THR A 362 -5.65 2.41 46.64
C THR A 362 -5.63 3.72 45.83
N GLY A 363 -5.28 4.85 46.45
CA GLY A 363 -5.51 6.17 45.86
C GLY A 363 -6.97 6.62 45.85
N THR A 364 -7.90 5.87 46.47
CA THR A 364 -9.34 6.18 46.51
C THR A 364 -9.94 6.03 47.90
N THR A 365 -11.06 6.70 48.16
CA THR A 365 -11.97 6.49 49.31
C THR A 365 -13.21 5.68 48.93
N SER A 366 -13.10 4.85 47.89
CA SER A 366 -14.21 4.03 47.37
C SER A 366 -14.64 2.93 48.36
N ILE A 367 -15.74 2.24 48.07
CA ILE A 367 -16.27 1.14 48.90
C ILE A 367 -15.15 0.10 49.16
N GLY A 368 -15.05 -0.35 50.41
CA GLY A 368 -14.04 -1.30 50.87
C GLY A 368 -14.09 -2.66 50.16
N SER A 369 -12.98 -3.40 50.23
CA SER A 369 -12.85 -4.73 49.63
C SER A 369 -13.07 -5.84 50.67
N ASN A 370 -13.86 -6.85 50.34
CA ASN A 370 -14.00 -8.06 51.17
C ASN A 370 -12.87 -9.10 50.94
N VAL A 371 -11.93 -8.81 50.04
CA VAL A 371 -10.77 -9.66 49.73
C VAL A 371 -9.46 -8.87 49.76
N PRO A 372 -8.31 -9.47 50.11
CA PRO A 372 -7.00 -8.80 50.06
C PRO A 372 -6.67 -8.26 48.67
N ILE A 373 -6.54 -6.94 48.53
CA ILE A 373 -6.17 -6.26 47.29
C ILE A 373 -4.75 -5.65 47.38
N PRO A 374 -4.05 -5.47 46.24
CA PRO A 374 -2.81 -4.69 46.19
C PRO A 374 -3.00 -3.29 46.77
N THR A 375 -2.10 -2.91 47.69
CA THR A 375 -1.86 -1.49 47.99
C THR A 375 -1.09 -0.86 46.84
N VAL A 376 -1.03 0.47 46.77
CA VAL A 376 0.04 1.16 46.03
C VAL A 376 1.41 0.62 46.46
N SER A 377 2.32 0.49 45.51
CA SER A 377 3.62 -0.14 45.72
C SER A 377 4.45 0.61 46.75
N LEU A 378 4.98 -0.14 47.72
CA LEU A 378 5.95 0.33 48.71
C LEU A 378 7.32 -0.30 48.41
N PRO A 379 8.44 0.42 48.58
CA PRO A 379 9.75 -0.21 48.59
C PRO A 379 9.85 -1.11 49.85
N GLU A 380 10.45 -2.28 49.67
CA GLU A 380 10.75 -3.34 50.66
C GLU A 380 10.22 -3.09 52.09
N VAL A 381 9.01 -3.56 52.38
CA VAL A 381 8.41 -3.43 53.72
C VAL A 381 9.00 -4.49 54.66
N LEU A 382 9.40 -4.09 55.87
CA LEU A 382 9.77 -5.00 56.96
C LEU A 382 8.56 -5.39 57.81
N SER A 383 7.67 -4.45 58.12
CA SER A 383 6.40 -4.76 58.81
C SER A 383 5.31 -3.72 58.52
N VAL A 384 4.05 -4.15 58.58
CA VAL A 384 2.85 -3.31 58.41
C VAL A 384 1.96 -3.38 59.65
N HIS A 385 1.41 -2.24 60.07
CA HIS A 385 0.60 -2.10 61.28
C HIS A 385 -0.60 -1.19 61.04
N GLY A 386 -1.78 -1.54 61.59
CA GLY A 386 -3.02 -0.80 61.43
C GLY A 386 -3.53 -0.19 62.74
N GLY A 387 -3.80 1.12 62.74
CA GLY A 387 -4.58 1.81 63.77
C GLY A 387 -6.08 1.70 63.49
N SER A 388 -6.93 2.54 64.10
CA SER A 388 -8.39 2.39 63.88
C SER A 388 -8.84 2.71 62.45
N ALA A 389 -8.22 3.70 61.79
CA ALA A 389 -8.60 4.14 60.44
C ALA A 389 -7.41 4.63 59.60
N HIS A 390 -6.19 4.23 59.97
CA HIS A 390 -4.94 4.54 59.28
C HIS A 390 -3.97 3.38 59.43
N ALA A 391 -3.00 3.25 58.54
CA ALA A 391 -1.96 2.23 58.63
C ALA A 391 -0.59 2.82 58.35
N CYS A 392 0.43 2.12 58.82
CA CYS A 392 1.83 2.49 58.66
C CYS A 392 2.67 1.24 58.34
N ALA A 393 3.69 1.42 57.52
CA ALA A 393 4.69 0.42 57.18
C ALA A 393 6.08 0.90 57.63
N LEU A 394 6.85 0.01 58.25
CA LEU A 394 8.28 0.15 58.48
C LEU A 394 9.02 -0.45 57.27
N LEU A 395 9.92 0.33 56.67
CA LEU A 395 10.62 -0.01 55.43
C LEU A 395 12.06 -0.48 55.71
N ALA A 396 12.70 -1.15 54.75
CA ALA A 396 14.04 -1.72 54.92
C ALA A 396 15.15 -0.67 55.22
N ASP A 397 14.95 0.58 54.82
CA ASP A 397 15.84 1.71 55.14
C ASP A 397 15.64 2.26 56.58
N ASN A 398 14.73 1.67 57.37
CA ASN A 398 14.32 2.08 58.71
C ASN A 398 13.59 3.44 58.76
N THR A 399 12.99 3.86 57.64
CA THR A 399 11.98 4.93 57.58
C THR A 399 10.56 4.36 57.70
N LEU A 400 9.57 5.25 57.85
CA LEU A 400 8.15 4.89 57.90
C LEU A 400 7.38 5.51 56.75
N SER A 401 6.43 4.77 56.18
CA SER A 401 5.36 5.31 55.33
C SER A 401 4.00 5.04 55.93
N CYS A 402 3.14 6.06 56.03
CA CYS A 402 1.78 5.94 56.57
C CYS A 402 0.71 6.44 55.58
N TRP A 403 -0.51 5.96 55.74
CA TRP A 403 -1.69 6.31 54.92
C TRP A 403 -3.00 6.14 55.70
N GLY A 404 -4.11 6.61 55.14
CA GLY A 404 -5.45 6.54 55.72
C GLY A 404 -5.91 7.87 56.37
N ALA A 405 -6.82 7.78 57.34
CA ALA A 405 -7.38 8.95 58.03
C ALA A 405 -6.27 9.83 58.65
N ASN A 406 -6.35 11.16 58.44
CA ASN A 406 -5.38 12.13 58.97
C ASN A 406 -6.02 13.29 59.76
N TYR A 407 -7.27 13.14 60.20
CA TYR A 407 -8.05 14.20 60.87
C TYR A 407 -7.43 14.79 62.15
N TYR A 408 -6.51 14.07 62.79
CA TYR A 408 -5.77 14.51 63.98
C TYR A 408 -4.26 14.57 63.74
N GLY A 409 -3.81 14.46 62.49
CA GLY A 409 -2.40 14.39 62.12
C GLY A 409 -1.77 13.01 62.33
N GLN A 410 -2.56 11.94 62.53
CA GLN A 410 -2.06 10.61 62.91
C GLN A 410 -1.21 9.91 61.85
N VAL A 411 -1.24 10.37 60.60
CA VAL A 411 -0.31 9.93 59.55
C VAL A 411 1.08 10.52 59.79
N GLY A 412 1.18 11.78 60.25
CA GLY A 412 2.46 12.44 60.62
C GLY A 412 3.02 13.43 59.61
N THR A 413 2.23 13.80 58.61
CA THR A 413 2.62 14.62 57.43
C THR A 413 2.74 16.13 57.70
N GLY A 414 2.71 16.56 58.97
CA GLY A 414 2.78 17.98 59.37
C GLY A 414 1.52 18.79 59.11
N ASN A 415 0.42 18.15 58.69
CA ASN A 415 -0.85 18.81 58.36
C ASN A 415 -2.08 18.00 58.82
N ILE A 416 -3.24 18.68 58.88
CA ILE A 416 -4.56 18.11 59.22
C ILE A 416 -5.58 18.44 58.12
N LEU A 417 -5.62 17.59 57.09
CA LEU A 417 -6.59 17.66 56.00
C LEU A 417 -7.10 16.25 55.66
N THR A 418 -7.74 16.12 54.49
CA THR A 418 -8.36 14.89 53.96
C THR A 418 -7.47 13.64 54.08
N PRO A 419 -8.06 12.44 54.16
CA PRO A 419 -7.31 11.20 54.30
C PRO A 419 -6.22 11.02 53.25
N VAL A 420 -5.09 10.47 53.67
CA VAL A 420 -3.87 10.30 52.88
C VAL A 420 -3.99 8.98 52.10
N LEU A 421 -4.42 9.07 50.83
CA LEU A 421 -4.88 7.91 50.06
C LEU A 421 -3.76 7.02 49.49
N GLN A 422 -2.50 7.42 49.65
CA GLN A 422 -1.30 6.72 49.19
C GLN A 422 -0.23 6.72 50.29
N PRO A 423 0.61 5.67 50.41
CA PRO A 423 1.66 5.60 51.43
C PRO A 423 2.63 6.78 51.30
N THR A 424 2.75 7.56 52.38
CA THR A 424 3.56 8.79 52.42
C THR A 424 4.66 8.65 53.46
N VAL A 425 5.92 8.86 53.05
CA VAL A 425 7.10 8.80 53.94
C VAL A 425 7.03 9.89 55.00
N ILE A 426 7.27 9.52 56.27
CA ILE A 426 7.15 10.41 57.42
C ILE A 426 8.49 11.05 57.76
N ALA A 427 8.59 12.35 57.49
CA ALA A 427 9.79 13.15 57.74
C ALA A 427 10.11 13.29 59.23
N GLY A 428 11.41 13.47 59.55
CA GLY A 428 11.89 13.63 60.92
C GLY A 428 12.08 12.33 61.69
N LEU A 429 11.89 11.16 61.04
CA LEU A 429 12.18 9.84 61.59
C LEU A 429 13.22 9.11 60.75
N SER A 430 14.16 8.45 61.43
CA SER A 430 15.11 7.50 60.87
C SER A 430 15.51 6.50 61.96
N THR A 431 16.05 5.35 61.57
CA THR A 431 16.45 4.27 62.50
C THR A 431 15.29 3.73 63.35
N VAL A 432 14.07 3.72 62.82
CA VAL A 432 12.90 3.18 63.53
C VAL A 432 13.01 1.66 63.66
N THR A 433 12.90 1.14 64.88
CA THR A 433 13.04 -0.28 65.23
C THR A 433 11.72 -0.93 65.65
N GLN A 434 10.76 -0.14 66.12
CA GLN A 434 9.38 -0.58 66.35
C GLN A 434 8.40 0.50 65.91
N LEU A 435 7.26 0.09 65.38
CA LEU A 435 6.12 0.92 65.02
C LEU A 435 4.88 0.31 65.69
N ASP A 436 4.01 1.15 66.27
CA ASP A 436 2.71 0.72 66.78
C ASP A 436 1.68 1.87 66.65
N PRO A 437 0.70 1.77 65.72
CA PRO A 437 -0.35 2.77 65.56
C PRO A 437 -1.54 2.50 66.49
N GLY A 438 -1.85 3.48 67.34
CA GLY A 438 -3.03 3.46 68.21
C GLY A 438 -4.31 3.88 67.47
N GLY A 439 -5.36 4.20 68.23
CA GLY A 439 -6.68 4.46 67.64
C GLY A 439 -6.74 5.66 66.67
N ALA A 440 -6.22 6.81 67.11
CA ALA A 440 -6.16 8.04 66.31
C ALA A 440 -4.81 8.76 66.49
N PHE A 441 -3.75 7.98 66.72
CA PHE A 441 -2.39 8.44 66.95
C PHE A 441 -1.43 7.31 66.58
N THR A 442 -0.14 7.62 66.44
CA THR A 442 0.90 6.64 66.09
C THR A 442 2.11 6.83 66.99
N CYS A 443 2.77 5.74 67.37
CA CYS A 443 4.04 5.76 68.08
C CYS A 443 5.10 4.93 67.35
N ALA A 444 6.35 5.37 67.45
CA ALA A 444 7.53 4.70 66.94
C ALA A 444 8.64 4.69 67.99
N LEU A 445 9.42 3.62 68.01
CA LEU A 445 10.65 3.46 68.78
C LEU A 445 11.84 3.57 67.83
N LEU A 446 12.85 4.37 68.20
CA LEU A 446 14.08 4.53 67.44
C LEU A 446 15.20 3.68 68.07
N SER A 447 16.25 3.42 67.29
CA SER A 447 17.43 2.66 67.72
C SER A 447 18.19 3.26 68.92
N ASP A 448 18.00 4.56 69.20
CA ASP A 448 18.55 5.28 70.34
C ASP A 448 17.76 5.08 71.66
N GLN A 449 16.81 4.14 71.69
CA GLN A 449 15.87 3.88 72.79
C GLN A 449 14.96 5.07 73.13
N SER A 450 14.80 6.03 72.23
CA SER A 450 13.84 7.13 72.38
C SER A 450 12.57 6.88 71.57
N ALA A 451 11.43 7.22 72.15
CA ALA A 451 10.13 7.10 71.48
C ALA A 451 9.72 8.43 70.82
N ARG A 452 9.01 8.34 69.69
CA ARG A 452 8.29 9.45 69.07
C ARG A 452 6.82 9.07 68.90
N CYS A 453 5.90 9.98 69.22
CA CYS A 453 4.47 9.77 68.98
C CYS A 453 3.85 11.01 68.31
N TRP A 454 2.79 10.83 67.55
CA TRP A 454 2.07 11.90 66.84
C TRP A 454 0.59 11.54 66.60
N GLY A 455 -0.20 12.51 66.18
CA GLY A 455 -1.65 12.42 66.04
C GLY A 455 -2.41 13.02 67.22
N ARG A 456 -3.57 12.45 67.54
CA ARG A 456 -4.48 12.92 68.60
C ARG A 456 -3.85 12.78 69.98
N ASN A 457 -3.97 13.83 70.80
CA ASN A 457 -3.35 13.95 72.12
C ASN A 457 -4.28 14.53 73.21
N HIS A 458 -5.56 14.76 72.93
CA HIS A 458 -6.54 15.32 73.89
C HIS A 458 -6.69 14.57 75.25
N ARG A 459 -6.04 13.41 75.43
CA ARG A 459 -5.95 12.66 76.70
C ARG A 459 -4.50 12.48 77.20
N GLY A 460 -3.53 13.18 76.63
CA GLY A 460 -2.10 13.03 76.92
C GLY A 460 -1.46 11.77 76.36
N GLN A 461 -2.13 11.08 75.43
CA GLN A 461 -1.72 9.77 74.89
C GLN A 461 -0.40 9.76 74.11
N LEU A 462 0.15 10.93 73.75
CA LEU A 462 1.49 11.03 73.15
C LEU A 462 2.61 11.15 74.19
N GLY A 463 2.29 11.35 75.48
CA GLY A 463 3.27 11.45 76.57
C GLY A 463 4.27 12.61 76.43
N ASN A 464 3.90 13.66 75.69
CA ASN A 464 4.74 14.81 75.34
C ASN A 464 4.62 16.00 76.33
N GLY A 465 4.15 15.74 77.56
CA GLY A 465 3.96 16.76 78.60
C GLY A 465 2.75 17.71 78.40
N ASN A 466 1.93 17.50 77.36
CA ASN A 466 0.73 18.33 77.10
C ASN A 466 -0.42 17.50 76.51
N MET A 467 -1.53 18.15 76.16
CA MET A 467 -2.74 17.53 75.59
C MET A 467 -3.09 18.06 74.18
N VAL A 468 -2.13 18.70 73.49
CA VAL A 468 -2.33 19.28 72.16
C VAL A 468 -1.93 18.26 71.10
N ASP A 469 -2.81 18.01 70.13
CA ASP A 469 -2.58 17.10 69.00
C ASP A 469 -1.29 17.51 68.23
N GLN A 470 -0.55 16.54 67.70
CA GLN A 470 0.78 16.76 67.12
C GLN A 470 0.81 16.26 65.68
N LEU A 471 1.03 17.16 64.72
CA LEU A 471 0.86 16.83 63.30
C LEU A 471 2.11 16.15 62.68
N SER A 472 3.21 16.13 63.43
CA SER A 472 4.48 15.49 63.10
C SER A 472 5.00 14.73 64.34
N PRO A 473 5.89 13.73 64.16
CA PRO A 473 6.53 12.99 65.24
C PRO A 473 7.14 13.89 66.33
N THR A 474 6.67 13.76 67.57
CA THR A 474 7.21 14.51 68.73
C THR A 474 7.76 13.57 69.80
N SER A 475 8.70 14.06 70.62
CA SER A 475 9.35 13.25 71.67
C SER A 475 8.42 12.93 72.84
N VAL A 476 8.35 11.65 73.20
CA VAL A 476 7.73 11.22 74.46
C VAL A 476 8.65 11.62 75.61
N GLN A 477 8.16 12.47 76.52
CA GLN A 477 8.96 13.04 77.61
C GLN A 477 8.96 12.19 78.89
N LEU A 478 7.97 11.31 79.04
CA LEU A 478 7.73 10.54 80.27
C LEU A 478 8.66 9.31 80.43
N VAL A 479 9.38 8.92 79.37
CA VAL A 479 10.05 7.60 79.29
C VAL A 479 11.38 7.66 78.51
N PRO A 480 12.54 7.79 79.20
CA PRO A 480 13.85 7.48 78.62
C PRO A 480 14.10 5.95 78.62
N GLY A 481 14.97 5.48 77.72
CA GLY A 481 15.41 4.07 77.71
C GLY A 481 14.32 3.08 77.31
N VAL A 482 13.46 3.43 76.35
CA VAL A 482 12.39 2.55 75.87
C VAL A 482 13.01 1.40 75.07
N ILE A 483 12.68 0.16 75.44
CA ILE A 483 13.06 -1.04 74.66
C ILE A 483 11.88 -1.67 73.92
N ARG A 484 10.65 -1.40 74.36
CA ARG A 484 9.39 -1.80 73.69
C ARG A 484 8.32 -0.75 73.95
N ILE A 485 7.51 -0.47 72.93
CA ILE A 485 6.31 0.39 73.03
C ILE A 485 5.07 -0.38 72.56
N SER A 486 3.89 -0.05 73.08
CA SER A 486 2.61 -0.54 72.58
C SER A 486 1.50 0.48 72.87
N THR A 487 0.43 0.43 72.09
CA THR A 487 -0.63 1.42 72.01
C THR A 487 -2.01 0.76 72.04
N GLY A 488 -2.94 1.41 72.72
CA GLY A 488 -4.37 1.13 72.61
C GLY A 488 -5.10 2.24 71.86
N THR A 489 -6.43 2.27 71.97
CA THR A 489 -7.26 3.27 71.27
C THR A 489 -6.92 4.72 71.67
N ALA A 490 -6.56 4.96 72.94
CA ALA A 490 -6.31 6.29 73.50
C ALA A 490 -5.26 6.32 74.63
N HIS A 491 -4.38 5.32 74.70
CA HIS A 491 -3.29 5.24 75.67
C HIS A 491 -2.09 4.53 75.05
N ALA A 492 -0.90 4.71 75.61
CA ALA A 492 0.30 3.96 75.23
C ALA A 492 1.08 3.52 76.47
N CYS A 493 1.82 2.43 76.33
CA CYS A 493 2.66 1.84 77.35
C CYS A 493 4.06 1.55 76.81
N ALA A 494 5.08 1.69 77.64
CA ALA A 494 6.46 1.35 77.32
C ALA A 494 7.11 0.49 78.41
N ILE A 495 7.99 -0.42 77.98
CA ILE A 495 8.92 -1.16 78.85
C ILE A 495 10.28 -0.48 78.74
N LEU A 496 10.87 -0.16 79.90
CA LEU A 496 12.11 0.62 79.99
C LEU A 496 13.31 -0.22 80.45
N GLU A 497 14.50 0.15 79.99
CA GLU A 497 15.78 -0.24 80.56
C GLU A 497 16.44 0.88 81.40
N PRO A 498 17.25 0.52 82.41
CA PRO A 498 17.45 -0.85 82.92
C PRO A 498 16.26 -1.32 83.78
N GLY A 499 16.06 -2.64 83.85
CA GLY A 499 15.17 -3.27 84.84
C GLY A 499 13.73 -3.57 84.41
N GLY A 500 13.36 -3.34 83.15
CA GLY A 500 12.07 -3.77 82.59
C GLY A 500 10.85 -3.03 83.13
N ALA A 501 11.02 -1.78 83.59
CA ALA A 501 9.95 -1.03 84.23
C ALA A 501 8.84 -0.67 83.25
N LEU A 502 7.58 -1.01 83.57
CA LEU A 502 6.41 -0.59 82.80
C LEU A 502 6.02 0.86 83.14
N ARG A 503 5.67 1.64 82.11
CA ARG A 503 5.01 2.96 82.23
C ARG A 503 3.89 3.06 81.20
N CYS A 504 2.71 3.50 81.62
CA CYS A 504 1.57 3.77 80.74
C CYS A 504 1.09 5.22 80.90
N TRP A 505 0.57 5.81 79.82
CA TRP A 505 0.07 7.18 79.79
C TRP A 505 -1.08 7.34 78.77
N GLY A 506 -1.93 8.35 78.99
CA GLY A 506 -3.06 8.68 78.11
C GLY A 506 -4.39 8.70 78.84
N ASP A 507 -5.45 8.23 78.19
CA ASP A 507 -6.76 8.09 78.79
C ASP A 507 -6.78 7.00 79.88
N ASN A 508 -7.52 7.23 80.98
CA ASN A 508 -7.75 6.24 82.04
C ASN A 508 -9.23 6.13 82.48
N ASN A 509 -10.21 6.40 81.60
CA ASN A 509 -11.63 6.38 81.99
C ASN A 509 -12.15 4.98 82.36
N TYR A 510 -11.40 3.91 82.05
CA TYR A 510 -11.77 2.51 82.25
C TYR A 510 -10.77 1.72 83.12
N GLY A 511 -9.76 2.37 83.72
CA GLY A 511 -8.72 1.69 84.51
C GLY A 511 -7.63 1.02 83.66
N GLN A 512 -7.29 1.61 82.51
CA GLN A 512 -6.32 1.08 81.54
C GLN A 512 -4.86 1.57 81.71
N LEU A 513 -4.54 2.36 82.75
CA LEU A 513 -3.17 2.79 83.11
C LEU A 513 -2.79 2.36 84.52
#